data_AF-A0A6C0EJ46-F1
#
_entry.id   AF-A0A6C0EJ46-F1
#
_cell.length_a   1.000
_cell.length_b   1.000
_cell.length_c   1.000
_cell.angle_alpha   90.00
_cell.angle_beta   90.00
_cell.angle_gamma   90.00
#
_symmetry.space_group_name_H-M   'P 1'
#
loop_
_entity.id
_entity.type
_entity.pdbx_description
1 polymer ?
#
loop_
_entity_poly.entity_id
_entity_poly.type
_entity_poly.pdbx_seq_one_letter_code
_entity_poly.pdbx_strand_id
1 'polypeptide(L)'
;MNNKTDMTKTKNKLPDKTNHFLTNLSDYLQTPLYFYGSIQRYDYYHGHSDIDIDIFTPNEKSTINTLSNYLQIDKKKFKKIIWQNDKRRMIYGYKKYYKNESLNLKIEFSIYNEKYKNDVLESHEYKTNLPLFIVILLYLLKFVYYKLQMIDSKMYRKYKHYILTDLINYKNHIFVVI
;
A
#
# COMPACT_ATOMS: atom_id res chain seq x y z
N MET A 1 1.22 24.79 8.42
CA MET A 1 1.75 23.68 9.22
C MET A 1 1.32 22.38 8.55
N ASN A 2 2.23 21.65 7.91
CA ASN A 2 1.91 20.31 7.39
C ASN A 2 1.94 19.35 8.57
N ASN A 3 0.76 18.97 9.08
CA ASN A 3 0.65 17.89 10.05
C ASN A 3 1.12 16.61 9.37
N LYS A 4 2.20 16.03 9.90
CA LYS A 4 2.73 14.76 9.42
C LYS A 4 1.65 13.69 9.54
N THR A 5 1.39 12.91 8.48
CA THR A 5 0.38 11.84 8.56
C THR A 5 0.90 10.71 9.43
N ASP A 6 0.15 10.33 10.47
CA ASP A 6 0.44 9.13 11.25
C ASP A 6 0.08 7.88 10.44
N MET A 7 1.08 7.29 9.79
CA MET A 7 0.91 6.11 8.97
C MET A 7 0.72 4.82 9.78
N THR A 8 0.85 4.84 11.11
CA THR A 8 0.58 3.66 11.94
C THR A 8 -0.92 3.43 12.19
N LYS A 9 -1.76 4.38 11.78
CA LYS A 9 -3.22 4.32 11.85
C LYS A 9 -3.81 4.49 10.48
N THR A 10 -5.00 3.96 10.26
CA THR A 10 -5.75 4.17 9.02
C THR A 10 -6.61 5.42 9.12
N LYS A 11 -6.64 6.23 8.06
CA LYS A 11 -7.58 7.34 7.95
C LYS A 11 -9.04 6.86 7.85
N ASN A 12 -9.26 5.78 7.10
CA ASN A 12 -10.59 5.19 6.95
C ASN A 12 -10.82 4.12 8.03
N LYS A 13 -12.03 4.09 8.59
CA LYS A 13 -12.43 3.07 9.56
C LYS A 13 -12.50 1.71 8.88
N LEU A 14 -11.76 0.75 9.42
CA LEU A 14 -11.82 -0.65 9.03
C LEU A 14 -12.87 -1.40 9.86
N PRO A 15 -13.44 -2.50 9.35
CA PRO A 15 -14.28 -3.41 10.13
C PRO A 15 -13.51 -3.98 11.33
N ASP A 16 -14.22 -4.24 12.42
CA ASP A 16 -13.60 -4.70 13.68
C ASP A 16 -12.80 -6.00 13.50
N LYS A 17 -13.33 -6.95 12.71
CA LYS A 17 -12.61 -8.19 12.37
C LYS A 17 -11.30 -7.93 11.62
N THR A 18 -11.28 -6.94 10.72
CA THR A 18 -10.07 -6.55 9.99
C THR A 18 -9.07 -5.89 10.92
N ASN A 19 -9.51 -4.98 11.79
CA ASN A 19 -8.65 -4.36 12.80
C ASN A 19 -8.03 -5.42 13.72
N HIS A 20 -8.85 -6.32 14.27
CA HIS A 20 -8.36 -7.40 15.13
C HIS A 20 -7.33 -8.29 14.41
N PHE A 21 -7.57 -8.64 13.15
CA PHE A 21 -6.59 -9.37 12.34
C PHE A 21 -5.26 -8.62 12.19
N LEU A 22 -5.30 -7.32 11.90
CA LEU A 22 -4.12 -6.49 11.70
C LEU A 22 -3.35 -6.23 13.00
N THR A 23 -4.06 -6.04 14.12
CA THR A 23 -3.46 -5.94 15.46
C THR A 23 -2.73 -7.23 15.81
N ASN A 24 -3.39 -8.39 15.70
CA ASN A 24 -2.77 -9.68 15.97
C ASN A 24 -1.55 -9.94 15.06
N LEU A 25 -1.61 -9.49 13.80
CA LEU A 25 -0.48 -9.58 12.89
C LEU A 25 0.69 -8.71 13.36
N SER A 26 0.43 -7.46 13.73
CA SER A 26 1.45 -6.54 14.25
C SER A 26 2.11 -7.10 15.51
N ASP A 27 1.31 -7.66 16.43
CA ASP A 27 1.77 -8.27 17.67
C ASP A 27 2.61 -9.52 17.40
N TYR A 28 2.16 -10.40 16.49
CA TYR A 28 2.88 -11.61 16.10
C TYR A 28 4.23 -11.31 15.44
N LEU A 29 4.30 -10.24 14.65
CA LEU A 29 5.54 -9.75 14.04
C LEU A 29 6.41 -8.93 15.01
N GLN A 30 5.85 -8.53 16.15
CA GLN A 30 6.47 -7.58 17.10
C GLN A 30 6.95 -6.30 16.40
N THR A 31 6.21 -5.85 15.39
CA THR A 31 6.60 -4.75 14.52
C THR A 31 5.36 -3.92 14.15
N PRO A 32 5.42 -2.58 14.18
CA PRO A 32 4.32 -1.74 13.73
C PRO A 32 4.02 -1.92 12.24
N LEU A 33 2.74 -1.87 11.88
CA LEU A 33 2.28 -1.82 10.49
C LEU A 33 2.14 -0.36 10.04
N TYR A 34 2.68 -0.02 8.87
CA TYR A 34 2.60 1.32 8.30
C TYR A 34 1.69 1.31 7.07
N PHE A 35 0.53 1.95 7.18
CA PHE A 35 -0.49 1.96 6.14
C PHE A 35 -0.24 3.10 5.14
N TYR A 36 -0.33 2.79 3.85
CA TYR A 36 -0.19 3.77 2.76
C TYR A 36 -1.23 3.56 1.66
N GLY A 37 -1.18 4.42 0.64
CA GLY A 37 -2.05 4.26 -0.53
C GLY A 37 -3.48 4.69 -0.22
N SER A 38 -4.46 4.02 -0.83
CA SER A 38 -5.83 4.55 -0.80
C SER A 38 -6.47 4.51 0.58
N ILE A 39 -6.06 3.60 1.48
CA ILE A 39 -6.57 3.53 2.86
C ILE A 39 -6.29 4.82 3.67
N GLN A 40 -5.30 5.61 3.25
CA GLN A 40 -4.97 6.91 3.84
C GLN A 40 -5.64 8.10 3.14
N ARG A 41 -6.50 7.86 2.16
CA ARG A 41 -7.14 8.90 1.34
C ARG A 41 -8.65 8.74 1.29
N TYR A 42 -9.36 9.79 0.88
CA TYR A 42 -10.82 9.78 0.77
C TYR A 42 -11.35 8.98 -0.43
N ASP A 43 -10.47 8.53 -1.33
CA ASP A 43 -10.85 7.64 -2.43
C ASP A 43 -10.92 6.15 -2.02
N TYR A 44 -10.68 5.80 -0.75
CA TYR A 44 -10.78 4.41 -0.29
C TYR A 44 -12.20 3.85 -0.48
N TYR A 45 -12.28 2.64 -1.06
CA TYR A 45 -13.55 1.96 -1.26
C TYR A 45 -13.53 0.62 -0.54
N HIS A 46 -14.30 0.50 0.55
CA HIS A 46 -14.29 -0.70 1.39
C HIS A 46 -14.69 -1.96 0.59
N GLY A 47 -14.00 -3.09 0.82
CA GLY A 47 -14.21 -4.37 0.11
C GLY A 47 -13.69 -4.40 -1.34
N HIS A 48 -13.42 -3.25 -1.96
CA HIS A 48 -12.92 -3.15 -3.33
C HIS A 48 -11.46 -2.70 -3.42
N SER A 49 -11.05 -1.77 -2.55
CA SER A 49 -9.68 -1.26 -2.46
C SER A 49 -8.83 -2.18 -1.60
N ASP A 50 -7.61 -2.42 -2.05
CA ASP A 50 -6.59 -3.11 -1.26
C ASP A 50 -6.13 -2.23 -0.08
N ILE A 51 -5.68 -2.85 1.00
CA ILE A 51 -4.97 -2.21 2.11
C ILE A 51 -3.47 -2.37 1.85
N ASP A 52 -2.78 -1.26 1.62
CA ASP A 52 -1.34 -1.29 1.38
C ASP A 52 -0.58 -1.07 2.70
N ILE A 53 0.36 -1.98 3.02
CA ILE A 53 1.06 -2.03 4.31
C ILE A 53 2.57 -2.17 4.09
N ASP A 54 3.34 -1.27 4.69
CA ASP A 54 4.79 -1.38 4.85
C ASP A 54 5.15 -2.00 6.21
N ILE A 55 6.14 -2.89 6.20
CA ILE A 55 6.77 -3.48 7.37
C ILE A 55 8.27 -3.17 7.28
N PHE A 56 8.80 -2.50 8.31
CA PHE A 56 10.22 -2.20 8.42
C PHE A 56 10.86 -3.12 9.45
N THR A 57 11.98 -3.74 9.09
CA THR A 57 12.61 -4.78 9.91
C THR A 57 14.12 -4.76 9.75
N PRO A 58 14.91 -5.12 10.78
CA PRO A 58 16.33 -5.33 10.62
C PRO A 58 16.66 -6.57 9.76
N ASN A 59 15.72 -7.52 9.61
CA ASN A 59 15.94 -8.78 8.87
C ASN A 59 14.71 -9.18 8.04
N GLU A 60 14.72 -8.83 6.75
CA GLU A 60 13.60 -9.11 5.85
C GLU A 60 13.30 -10.60 5.71
N LYS A 61 14.33 -11.46 5.70
CA LYS A 61 14.15 -12.92 5.56
C LYS A 61 13.41 -13.53 6.74
N SER A 62 13.76 -13.11 7.96
CA SER A 62 13.09 -13.56 9.18
C SER A 62 11.63 -13.12 9.18
N THR A 63 11.38 -11.83 8.93
CA THR A 63 10.02 -11.29 8.84
C THR A 63 9.18 -11.98 7.76
N ILE A 64 9.75 -12.29 6.59
CA ILE A 64 9.07 -13.06 5.54
C ILE A 64 8.70 -14.46 6.04
N ASN A 65 9.60 -15.16 6.74
CA ASN A 65 9.29 -16.48 7.28
C ASN A 65 8.16 -16.40 8.33
N THR A 66 8.24 -15.45 9.26
CA THR A 66 7.21 -15.25 10.30
C THR A 66 5.85 -14.90 9.67
N LEU A 67 5.83 -13.95 8.73
CA LEU A 67 4.63 -13.56 7.99
C LEU A 67 4.06 -14.71 7.17
N SER A 68 4.92 -15.50 6.53
CA SER A 68 4.53 -16.68 5.75
C SER A 68 3.84 -17.72 6.62
N ASN A 69 4.37 -17.97 7.82
CA ASN A 69 3.78 -18.89 8.79
C ASN A 69 2.42 -18.38 9.29
N TYR A 70 2.33 -17.11 9.68
CA TYR A 70 1.07 -16.51 10.15
C TYR A 70 -0.04 -16.55 9.10
N LEU A 71 0.29 -16.18 7.85
CA LEU A 71 -0.66 -16.12 6.75
C LEU A 71 -0.89 -17.47 6.06
N GLN A 72 -0.12 -18.51 6.41
CA GLN A 72 -0.10 -19.82 5.75
C GLN A 72 0.14 -19.72 4.24
N ILE A 73 1.15 -18.95 3.85
CA ILE A 73 1.53 -18.74 2.45
C ILE A 73 2.96 -19.18 2.18
N ASP A 74 3.23 -19.59 0.94
CA ASP A 74 4.58 -19.93 0.51
C ASP A 74 5.49 -18.70 0.42
N LYS A 75 6.61 -18.73 1.16
CA LYS A 75 7.67 -17.71 1.14
C LYS A 75 8.24 -17.43 -0.25
N LYS A 76 8.21 -18.41 -1.17
CA LYS A 76 8.67 -18.23 -2.56
C LYS A 76 7.77 -17.28 -3.36
N LYS A 77 6.54 -17.01 -2.89
CA LYS A 77 5.60 -16.09 -3.55
C LYS A 77 5.87 -14.62 -3.23
N PHE A 78 6.81 -14.32 -2.34
CA PHE A 78 7.30 -12.96 -2.12
C PHE A 78 8.21 -12.57 -3.28
N LYS A 79 7.85 -11.48 -3.97
CA LYS A 79 8.62 -10.96 -5.10
C LYS A 79 9.59 -9.91 -4.61
N LYS A 80 10.80 -9.86 -5.16
CA LYS A 80 11.72 -8.76 -4.85
C LYS A 80 11.23 -7.50 -5.53
N ILE A 81 11.37 -6.38 -4.86
CA ILE A 81 11.08 -5.07 -5.44
C ILE A 81 12.30 -4.19 -5.32
N ILE A 82 12.54 -3.43 -6.38
CA ILE A 82 13.64 -2.48 -6.46
C ILE A 82 13.04 -1.19 -6.99
N TRP A 83 13.28 -0.09 -6.29
CA TRP A 83 12.87 1.21 -6.78
C TRP A 83 13.81 2.34 -6.41
N GLN A 84 13.81 3.38 -7.24
CA GLN A 84 14.60 4.58 -7.01
C GLN A 84 13.70 5.68 -6.44
N ASN A 85 14.07 6.25 -5.30
CA ASN A 85 13.35 7.41 -4.74
C ASN A 85 13.76 8.73 -5.41
N ASP A 86 13.11 9.83 -5.04
CA ASP A 86 13.38 11.17 -5.58
C ASP A 86 14.81 11.66 -5.33
N LYS A 87 15.46 11.13 -4.28
CA LYS A 87 16.85 11.40 -3.89
C LYS A 87 17.84 10.50 -4.64
N ARG A 88 17.39 9.79 -5.69
CA ARG A 88 18.16 8.83 -6.49
C ARG A 88 18.70 7.63 -5.71
N ARG A 89 18.21 7.38 -4.49
CA ARG A 89 18.58 6.21 -3.69
C ARG A 89 17.82 4.98 -4.15
N MET A 90 18.56 3.88 -4.32
CA MET A 90 18.00 2.58 -4.64
C MET A 90 17.51 1.91 -3.35
N ILE A 91 16.21 1.62 -3.31
CA ILE A 91 15.51 0.95 -2.22
C ILE A 91 15.19 -0.47 -2.69
N TYR A 92 15.48 -1.42 -1.82
CA TYR A 92 15.22 -2.84 -2.03
C TYR A 92 14.23 -3.32 -0.99
N GLY A 93 13.34 -4.21 -1.40
CA GLY A 93 12.38 -4.83 -0.51
C GLY A 93 11.75 -6.08 -1.11
N TYR A 94 10.70 -6.54 -0.44
CA TYR A 94 9.89 -7.66 -0.89
C TYR A 94 8.42 -7.27 -0.89
N LYS A 95 7.66 -7.82 -1.82
CA LYS A 95 6.23 -7.54 -1.95
C LYS A 95 5.42 -8.81 -2.03
N LYS A 96 4.27 -8.81 -1.36
CA LYS A 96 3.32 -9.92 -1.40
C LYS A 96 1.88 -9.43 -1.32
N TYR A 97 1.12 -9.76 -2.36
CA TYR A 97 -0.34 -9.67 -2.32
C TYR A 97 -0.94 -10.87 -1.57
N TYR A 98 -1.85 -10.58 -0.65
CA TYR A 98 -2.59 -11.52 0.18
C TYR A 98 -4.10 -11.25 0.07
N LYS A 99 -4.88 -12.31 -0.07
CA LYS A 99 -6.34 -12.25 -0.11
C LYS A 99 -6.91 -13.23 0.91
N ASN A 100 -7.87 -12.76 1.69
CA ASN A 100 -8.62 -13.56 2.64
C ASN A 100 -10.11 -13.38 2.35
N GLU A 101 -10.74 -14.42 1.81
CA GLU A 101 -12.14 -14.38 1.38
C GLU A 101 -13.11 -14.26 2.57
N SER A 102 -12.81 -14.92 3.71
CA SER A 102 -13.71 -14.92 4.87
C SER A 102 -13.81 -13.54 5.53
N LEU A 103 -12.75 -12.75 5.42
CA LEU A 103 -12.72 -11.36 5.89
C LEU A 103 -13.02 -10.33 4.78
N ASN A 104 -13.26 -10.77 3.54
CA ASN A 104 -13.29 -9.92 2.34
C ASN A 104 -12.13 -8.91 2.30
N LEU A 105 -10.93 -9.42 2.61
CA LEU A 105 -9.74 -8.63 2.91
C LEU A 105 -8.69 -8.84 1.82
N LYS A 106 -8.19 -7.74 1.29
CA LYS A 106 -7.10 -7.70 0.32
C LYS A 106 -5.99 -6.83 0.88
N ILE A 107 -4.82 -7.39 1.06
CA ILE A 107 -3.66 -6.69 1.61
C ILE A 107 -2.49 -6.83 0.65
N GLU A 108 -1.80 -5.72 0.41
CA GLU A 108 -0.50 -5.71 -0.24
C GLU A 108 0.57 -5.39 0.80
N PHE A 109 1.39 -6.39 1.13
CA PHE A 109 2.52 -6.23 2.03
C PHE A 109 3.76 -5.81 1.24
N SER A 110 4.46 -4.80 1.74
CA SER A 110 5.79 -4.41 1.33
C SER A 110 6.73 -4.51 2.54
N ILE A 111 7.82 -5.25 2.44
CA ILE A 111 8.77 -5.50 3.52
C ILE A 111 10.10 -4.86 3.13
N TYR A 112 10.60 -3.97 3.99
CA TYR A 112 11.84 -3.24 3.78
C TYR A 112 12.77 -3.38 4.97
N ASN A 113 14.06 -3.23 4.72
CA ASN A 113 15.03 -3.03 5.79
C ASN A 113 14.76 -1.70 6.53
N GLU A 114 14.93 -1.68 7.85
CA GLU A 114 14.76 -0.47 8.70
C GLU A 114 15.55 0.74 8.18
N LYS A 115 16.72 0.52 7.57
CA LYS A 115 17.55 1.59 7.01
C LYS A 115 16.85 2.43 5.92
N TYR A 116 15.82 1.89 5.26
CA TYR A 116 15.06 2.57 4.21
C TYR A 116 13.80 3.28 4.74
N LYS A 117 13.47 3.12 6.02
CA LYS A 117 12.19 3.55 6.59
C LYS A 117 11.84 5.00 6.31
N ASN A 118 12.76 5.93 6.59
CA ASN A 118 12.51 7.35 6.39
C ASN A 118 12.29 7.69 4.91
N ASP A 119 13.10 7.12 4.01
CA ASP A 119 12.99 7.35 2.57
C ASP A 119 11.66 6.81 2.01
N VAL A 120 11.21 5.65 2.50
CA VAL A 120 9.95 5.00 2.10
C VAL A 120 8.75 5.79 2.63
N LEU A 121 8.72 6.11 3.94
CA LEU A 121 7.63 6.84 4.57
C LEU A 121 7.46 8.25 3.99
N GLU A 122 8.55 8.98 3.73
CA GLU A 122 8.51 10.30 3.08
C GLU A 122 7.86 10.21 1.68
N SER A 123 8.20 9.17 0.92
CA SER A 123 7.64 8.94 -0.41
C SER A 123 6.14 8.60 -0.35
N HIS A 124 5.70 7.85 0.66
CA HIS A 124 4.29 7.50 0.84
C HIS A 124 3.46 8.66 1.42
N GLU A 125 4.05 9.48 2.28
CA GLU A 125 3.42 10.68 2.82
C GLU A 125 3.07 11.67 1.69
N TYR A 126 4.01 11.89 0.76
CA TYR A 126 3.75 12.70 -0.43
C TYR A 126 2.55 12.16 -1.25
N LYS A 127 2.48 10.83 -1.45
CA LYS A 127 1.36 10.15 -2.17
C LYS A 127 0.05 10.09 -1.39
N THR A 128 0.08 10.43 -0.12
CA THR A 128 -1.10 10.49 0.75
C THR A 128 -1.73 11.87 0.69
N ASN A 129 -0.91 12.91 0.71
CA ASN A 129 -1.31 14.32 0.69
C ASN A 129 -1.51 14.84 -0.75
N LEU A 130 -2.44 14.23 -1.47
CA LEU A 130 -2.78 14.63 -2.84
C LEU A 130 -3.68 15.88 -2.86
N PRO A 131 -3.59 16.74 -3.90
CA PRO A 131 -4.53 17.83 -4.10
C PRO A 131 -5.98 17.34 -4.16
N LEU A 132 -6.92 18.12 -3.62
CA LEU A 132 -8.33 17.71 -3.51
C LEU A 132 -8.94 17.29 -4.85
N PHE A 133 -8.63 18.02 -5.94
CA PHE A 133 -9.15 17.70 -7.27
C PHE A 133 -8.68 16.31 -7.76
N ILE A 134 -7.46 15.88 -7.42
CA ILE A 134 -6.95 14.54 -7.74
C ILE A 134 -7.75 13.48 -6.99
N VAL A 135 -8.03 13.71 -5.70
CA VAL A 135 -8.81 12.78 -4.88
C VAL A 135 -10.24 12.65 -5.43
N ILE A 136 -10.85 13.76 -5.86
CA ILE A 136 -12.16 13.77 -6.52
C ILE A 136 -12.13 12.95 -7.82
N LEU A 137 -11.13 13.15 -8.68
CA LEU A 137 -10.97 12.39 -9.92
C LEU A 137 -10.81 10.88 -9.66
N LEU A 138 -10.02 10.51 -8.65
CA LEU A 138 -9.85 9.10 -8.24
C LEU A 138 -11.15 8.50 -7.71
N TYR A 139 -11.90 9.26 -6.92
CA TYR A 139 -13.19 8.83 -6.40
C TYR A 139 -14.20 8.60 -7.55
N LEU A 140 -14.32 9.55 -8.47
CA LEU A 140 -15.19 9.42 -9.66
C LEU A 140 -14.78 8.23 -10.53
N LEU A 141 -13.48 8.06 -10.80
CA LEU A 141 -12.97 6.91 -11.56
C LEU A 141 -13.34 5.58 -10.88
N LYS A 142 -13.20 5.50 -9.56
CA LYS A 142 -13.58 4.31 -8.77
C LYS A 142 -15.10 4.08 -8.79
N PHE A 143 -15.90 5.13 -8.73
CA PHE A 143 -17.35 5.02 -8.84
C PHE A 143 -17.76 4.45 -10.21
N VAL A 144 -17.23 4.99 -11.30
CA VAL A 144 -17.48 4.50 -12.67
C VAL A 144 -17.07 3.04 -12.83
N TYR A 145 -15.93 2.65 -12.26
CA TYR A 145 -15.43 1.27 -12.36
C TYR A 145 -16.20 0.28 -11.47
N TYR A 146 -16.30 0.55 -10.16
CA TYR A 146 -16.83 -0.41 -9.20
C TYR A 146 -18.36 -0.43 -9.13
N LYS A 147 -19.03 0.71 -9.39
CA LYS A 147 -20.49 0.80 -9.30
C LYS A 147 -21.18 0.76 -10.65
N LEU A 148 -20.70 1.56 -11.61
CA LEU A 148 -21.34 1.60 -12.93
C LEU A 148 -20.85 0.50 -13.87
N GLN A 149 -19.68 -0.11 -13.59
CA GLN A 149 -19.06 -1.14 -14.43
C GLN A 149 -18.89 -0.72 -15.90
N MET A 150 -18.77 0.59 -16.16
CA MET A 150 -18.71 1.14 -17.52
C MET A 150 -17.33 1.01 -18.18
N ILE A 151 -16.30 0.74 -17.41
CA ILE A 151 -14.93 0.61 -17.89
C ILE A 151 -14.34 -0.71 -17.41
N ASP A 152 -13.45 -1.29 -18.21
CA ASP A 152 -12.74 -2.51 -17.82
C ASP A 152 -11.53 -2.21 -16.91
N SER A 153 -10.91 -3.27 -16.40
CA SER A 153 -9.75 -3.19 -15.51
C SER A 153 -8.52 -2.54 -16.18
N LYS A 154 -8.37 -2.70 -17.50
CA LYS A 154 -7.25 -2.15 -18.28
C LYS A 154 -7.39 -0.63 -18.41
N MET A 155 -8.59 -0.15 -18.71
CA MET A 155 -8.97 1.26 -18.76
C MET A 155 -8.85 1.90 -17.39
N TYR A 156 -9.40 1.27 -16.33
CA TYR A 156 -9.27 1.75 -14.96
C TYR A 156 -7.80 1.96 -14.58
N ARG A 157 -6.93 0.98 -14.84
CA ARG A 157 -5.50 1.09 -14.56
C ARG A 157 -4.83 2.21 -15.37
N LYS A 158 -5.16 2.35 -16.65
CA LYS A 158 -4.63 3.41 -17.52
C LYS A 158 -4.99 4.81 -16.99
N TYR A 159 -6.27 5.05 -16.69
CA TYR A 159 -6.71 6.35 -16.17
C TYR A 159 -6.19 6.63 -14.77
N LYS A 160 -6.14 5.62 -13.90
CA LYS A 160 -5.55 5.76 -12.57
C LYS A 160 -4.08 6.16 -12.66
N HIS A 161 -3.31 5.55 -13.56
CA HIS A 161 -1.92 5.92 -13.80
C HIS A 161 -1.79 7.36 -14.28
N TYR A 162 -2.57 7.75 -15.28
CA TYR A 162 -2.59 9.13 -15.80
C TYR A 162 -2.88 10.15 -14.69
N ILE A 163 -3.88 9.88 -13.82
CA ILE A 163 -4.23 10.78 -12.71
C ILE A 163 -3.10 10.86 -11.68
N LEU A 164 -2.46 9.75 -11.33
CA LEU A 164 -1.46 9.70 -10.26
C LEU A 164 -0.04 10.05 -10.69
N THR A 165 0.25 10.01 -11.99
CA THR A 165 1.60 10.23 -12.53
C THR A 165 1.63 11.48 -13.39
N ASP A 166 0.85 11.50 -14.47
CA ASP A 166 0.96 12.55 -15.48
C ASP A 166 0.36 13.89 -15.00
N LEU A 167 -0.82 13.87 -14.36
CA LEU A 167 -1.48 15.10 -13.91
C LEU A 167 -0.78 15.79 -12.72
N ILE A 168 -0.04 15.05 -11.92
CA ILE A 168 0.65 15.55 -10.72
C ILE A 168 2.10 15.92 -11.06
N ASN A 169 2.53 15.69 -12.32
CA ASN A 169 3.91 15.77 -12.76
C ASN A 169 4.85 14.98 -11.83
N TYR A 170 4.38 13.80 -11.41
CA TYR A 170 5.12 12.98 -10.48
C TYR A 170 6.31 12.37 -11.21
N LYS A 171 7.52 12.56 -10.68
CA LYS A 171 8.72 12.00 -11.30
C LYS A 171 8.56 10.49 -11.44
N ASN A 172 8.85 9.98 -12.63
CA ASN A 172 8.84 8.55 -12.89
C ASN A 172 9.87 7.88 -11.98
N HIS A 173 9.41 7.15 -10.97
CA HIS A 173 10.26 6.24 -10.23
C HIS A 173 10.51 5.01 -11.09
N ILE A 174 11.77 4.62 -11.22
CA ILE A 174 12.10 3.28 -11.68
C ILE A 174 11.58 2.34 -10.61
N PHE A 175 10.59 1.51 -10.95
CA PHE A 175 10.03 0.49 -10.06
C PHE A 175 10.00 -0.83 -10.82
N VAL A 176 10.75 -1.82 -10.30
CA VAL A 176 10.88 -3.13 -10.91
C VAL A 176 10.49 -4.18 -9.88
N VAL A 177 9.66 -5.14 -10.31
CA VAL A 177 9.29 -6.33 -9.54
C VAL A 177 10.00 -7.52 -10.20
N ILE A 178 10.78 -8.26 -9.42
CA ILE A 178 11.59 -9.40 -9.84
C ILE A 178 11.09 -10.66 -9.14
#